data_AF-A0A954USF1-F1
#
_entry.id   AF-A0A954USF1-F1
#
_cell.length_a   1.000
_cell.length_b   1.000
_cell.length_c   1.000
_cell.angle_alpha   90.00
_cell.angle_beta   90.00
_cell.angle_gamma   90.00
#
_symmetry.space_group_name_H-M   'P 1'
#
loop_
_entity.id
_entity.type
_entity.pdbx_description
1 polymer ?
#
loop_
_entity_poly.entity_id
_entity_poly.type
_entity_poly.pdbx_seq_one_letter_code
_entity_poly.pdbx_strand_id
1 'polypeptide(L)' 'MNAMLLVFGMPGPTEMLIVLFICLLLFGGSRLPSLMRNLGASAREFQKGVRDGTDDDDAGKLE' A
#
# COMPACT_ATOMS: atom_id res chain seq x y z
N MET A 1 -2.50 29.89 8.04
CA MET A 1 -1.11 30.11 7.57
C MET A 1 -0.30 28.82 7.40
N ASN A 2 -0.67 27.68 7.98
CA ASN A 2 0.07 26.40 7.80
C ASN A 2 -0.29 25.63 6.51
N ALA A 3 -1.49 25.86 5.93
CA ALA A 3 -1.93 25.13 4.73
C ALA A 3 -1.19 25.54 3.45
N MET A 4 -0.74 26.79 3.34
CA MET A 4 -0.01 27.28 2.16
C MET A 4 1.43 26.75 2.12
N LEU A 5 2.04 26.49 3.28
CA LEU A 5 3.35 25.84 3.40
C LEU A 5 3.30 24.34 3.05
N LEU A 6 2.21 23.65 3.41
CA LEU A 6 2.02 22.24 3.03
C LEU A 6 1.83 22.08 1.51
N VAL A 7 1.18 23.03 0.85
CA VAL A 7 1.00 23.03 -0.61
C VAL A 7 2.31 23.33 -1.36
N PHE A 8 3.20 24.15 -0.81
CA PHE A 8 4.50 24.46 -1.44
C PHE A 8 5.57 23.36 -1.27
N GLY A 9 5.39 22.44 -0.31
CA GLY A 9 6.33 21.34 -0.05
C GLY A 9 5.89 19.97 -0.59
N MET A 10 4.62 19.82 -0.96
CA MET A 10 4.13 18.59 -1.61
C MET A 10 4.30 18.72 -3.12
N PRO A 11 4.93 17.73 -3.80
CA PRO A 11 4.95 17.70 -5.25
C PRO A 11 3.50 17.70 -5.75
N GLY A 12 3.20 18.64 -6.64
CA GLY A 12 1.88 18.75 -7.23
C GLY A 12 1.48 17.50 -8.00
N PRO A 13 0.20 17.39 -8.41
CA PRO A 13 -0.29 16.24 -9.17
C PRO A 13 0.50 16.06 -10.48
N THR A 14 0.95 17.15 -11.10
CA THR A 14 1.77 17.13 -12.30
C THR A 14 3.17 16.57 -12.04
N GLU A 15 3.85 17.03 -10.98
CA GLU A 15 5.17 16.49 -10.60
C GLU A 15 5.07 15.02 -10.20
N MET A 16 4.04 14.61 -9.45
CA MET A 16 3.80 13.19 -9.15
C MET A 16 3.62 12.34 -10.41
N LEU A 17 2.92 12.86 -11.43
CA LEU A 17 2.72 12.15 -12.70
C LEU A 17 4.04 12.01 -13.47
N ILE A 18 4.88 13.04 -13.46
CA ILE A 18 6.23 12.99 -14.07
C ILE A 18 7.10 11.96 -13.34
N VAL A 19 7.11 11.95 -12.01
CA VAL A 19 7.87 10.97 -11.22
C VAL A 19 7.35 9.55 -11.49
N LEU A 20 6.03 9.37 -11.52
CA LEU A 20 5.40 8.10 -11.88
C LEU A 20 5.82 7.65 -13.28
N PHE A 21 5.88 8.57 -14.25
CA PHE A 21 6.30 8.28 -15.61
C PHE A 21 7.77 7.83 -15.66
N ILE A 22 8.67 8.51 -14.94
CA ILE A 22 10.08 8.10 -14.81
C ILE A 22 10.19 6.72 -14.17
N CYS A 23 9.46 6.47 -13.08
CA CYS A 23 9.38 5.14 -12.46
C CYS A 23 8.89 4.08 -13.45
N LEU A 24 7.88 4.38 -14.27
CA LEU A 24 7.38 3.49 -15.31
C LEU A 24 8.42 3.22 -16.41
N LEU A 25 9.27 4.19 -16.76
CA LEU A 25 10.36 3.99 -17.71
C LEU A 25 11.48 3.11 -17.13
N LEU A 26 11.83 3.29 -15.85
CA LEU A 26 12.88 2.49 -15.19
C LEU A 26 12.44 1.06 -14.87
N PHE A 27 11.23 0.90 -14.34
CA PHE A 27 10.70 -0.40 -13.93
C PHE A 27 9.92 -1.10 -15.04
N GLY A 28 9.41 -0.36 -16.02
CA GLY A 28 8.48 -0.84 -17.04
C GLY A 28 7.03 -0.83 -16.56
N GLY A 29 6.09 -0.52 -17.47
CA GLY A 29 4.66 -0.46 -17.18
C GLY A 29 4.03 -1.77 -16.66
N SER A 30 4.69 -2.92 -16.87
CA SER A 30 4.22 -4.23 -16.41
C SER A 30 4.73 -4.64 -15.02
N ARG A 31 5.89 -4.14 -14.58
CA ARG A 31 6.46 -4.56 -13.29
C ARG A 31 5.78 -3.88 -12.10
N LEU A 32 5.46 -2.60 -12.19
CA LEU A 32 4.76 -1.88 -11.12
C LEU A 32 3.44 -2.57 -10.70
N PRO A 33 2.52 -2.90 -11.62
CA PRO A 33 1.28 -3.61 -11.27
C PRO A 33 1.52 -5.06 -10.84
N SER A 34 2.52 -5.76 -11.39
CA SER A 34 2.84 -7.13 -10.96
C SER A 34 3.36 -7.16 -9.52
N LEU A 35 4.23 -6.23 -9.14
CA LEU A 35 4.74 -6.08 -7.78
C LEU A 35 3.62 -5.72 -6.80
N MET A 36 2.74 -4.78 -7.15
CA MET A 36 1.58 -4.43 -6.33
C MET A 36 0.63 -5.62 -6.14
N ARG A 37 0.37 -6.41 -7.18
CA ARG A 37 -0.47 -7.61 -7.08
C ARG A 37 0.13 -8.67 -6.15
N ASN A 38 1.43 -8.92 -6.25
CA ASN A 38 2.11 -9.89 -5.39
C ASN A 38 2.19 -9.41 -3.93
N LEU A 39 2.51 -8.12 -3.71
CA LEU A 39 2.51 -7.51 -2.38
C LEU A 39 1.11 -7.50 -1.75
N GLY A 40 0.08 -7.19 -2.54
CA GLY A 40 -1.31 -7.18 -2.09
C GLY A 40 -1.83 -8.58 -1.75
N ALA A 41 -1.46 -9.59 -2.54
CA ALA A 41 -1.78 -10.99 -2.23
C ALA A 41 -1.13 -11.44 -0.91
N SER A 42 0.16 -11.15 -0.74
CA SER A 42 0.89 -11.45 0.50
C SER A 42 0.32 -10.71 1.72
N ALA A 43 0.00 -9.42 1.58
CA ALA A 43 -0.63 -8.64 2.65
C ALA A 43 -2.02 -9.17 3.02
N ARG A 44 -2.80 -9.62 2.03
CA ARG A 44 -4.14 -10.19 2.25
C ARG A 44 -4.09 -11.53 2.98
N GLU A 45 -3.17 -12.41 2.61
CA GLU A 45 -2.94 -13.68 3.32
C GLU A 45 -2.40 -13.45 4.72
N PHE A 46 -1.49 -12.49 4.90
CA PHE A 46 -0.98 -12.10 6.21
C PHE A 46 -2.11 -11.61 7.13
N GLN A 47 -2.98 -10.72 6.64
CA GLN A 47 -4.13 -10.25 7.40
C GLN A 47 -5.13 -11.37 7.74
N LYS A 48 -5.30 -12.35 6.84
CA LYS A 48 -6.16 -13.52 7.08
C LYS A 48 -5.60 -14.40 8.20
N GLY A 49 -4.31 -14.73 8.15
CA GLY A 49 -3.67 -15.56 9.17
C GLY A 49 -3.66 -14.90 10.56
N VAL A 50 -3.50 -13.57 10.62
CA VAL A 50 -3.59 -12.82 11.89
C VAL A 50 -5.01 -12.85 12.48
N ARG A 51 -6.05 -12.78 11.64
CA ARG A 51 -7.45 -12.83 12.11
C ARG A 51 -7.84 -14.22 12.61
N ASP A 52 -7.56 -15.26 11.83
CA ASP A 52 -7.81 -16.66 12.23
C ASP A 52 -7.14 -16.97 13.58
N GLY A 53 -5.88 -16.56 13.76
CA GLY A 53 -5.15 -16.76 15.01
C GLY A 53 -5.66 -15.96 16.20
N THR A 54 -6.47 -14.91 15.98
CA THR A 54 -7.08 -14.11 17.06
C THR A 54 -8.49 -14.62 17.40
N ASP A 55 -9.25 -15.11 16.42
CA ASP A 55 -10.59 -15.67 16.63
C ASP A 55 -10.53 -17.06 17.33
N ASP A 56 -9.46 -17.84 17.14
CA ASP A 56 -9.27 -19.13 17.84
C ASP A 56 -8.98 -18.97 19.36
N ASP A 57 -8.49 -17.81 19.82
CA ASP A 57 -8.22 -17.54 21.24
C ASP A 57 -9.50 -17.14 22.03
N ASP A 58 -10.59 -16.72 21.37
CA ASP A 58 -11.84 -16.27 22.02
C ASP A 58 -12.88 -17.40 22.13
N ALA A 59 -12.82 -18.44 21.28
CA ALA A 59 -13.75 -19.57 21.30
C ALA A 59 -13.47 -20.60 22.42
N GLY A 60 -12.32 -20.54 23.09
CA GLY A 60 -11.89 -21.50 24.11
C GLY A 60 -12.20 -21.16 25.57
N LYS A 61 -13.03 -20.12 25.85
CA LYS A 61 -13.23 -19.59 27.21
C LYS A 61 -14.65 -19.66 27.78
N LEU A 62 -15.52 -20.52 27.22
CA LEU A 62 -16.91 -20.72 27.70
C LEU A 62 -17.24 -22.17 28.12
N GLU A 63 -16.24 -22.97 28.48
CA GLU A 63 -16.46 -24.23 29.23
C GLU A 63 -16.00 -24.11 30.69
#